data_AF-A0A7X0BYN1-F1
#
_entry.id   AF-A0A7X0BYN1-F1
#
_cell.length_a   1.000
_cell.length_b   1.000
_cell.length_c   1.000
_cell.angle_alpha   90.00
_cell.angle_beta   90.00
_cell.angle_gamma   90.00
#
_symmetry.space_group_name_H-M   'P 1'
#
loop_
_entity.id
_entity.type
_entity.pdbx_description
1 polymer ?
#
loop_
_entity_poly.entity_id
_entity_poly.type
_entity_poly.pdbx_seq_one_letter_code
_entity_poly.pdbx_strand_id
1 'polypeptide(L)'
;MTRNVEDRLRDAFTAGAELVSPESLGPVAVRPRRGLRGLPVLAAAAVAVILAVVALVSKEIAVPTPPSPSVLAPSDGNEALRRLAAQVARLPDDRGAYWRRSLVNDHLIRVQAGGRTFNAWVSSRTELWLPRDSKDPVQTQNGETVLRPATPADERAWQAAGSPVTVQRVCAPGTKEADCVKLPIRAETRDCQYTHEVTPDHGPGAHPLGGYTLAEISALPADDKGLREWLRARWESREAKTGQELEEAIADSHFLLAMPIRPAARAAVLRLLADLPTTSVRGPAKDPLGRGGLAVDFNKDIKSFREFGEDDEVTEDHTTILNPSTGEILAKVTKAGESTVGLSKGEIAASEVWTSVTGWTDDRPKRPGNCRRL
;
A
#
# COMPACT_ATOMS: atom_id res chain seq x y z
N MET A 1 0.38 -5.41 -25.99
CA MET A 1 0.27 -5.63 -24.53
C MET A 1 -0.60 -4.54 -23.94
N THR A 2 -1.86 -4.87 -23.67
CA THR A 2 -2.86 -3.98 -23.07
C THR A 2 -2.59 -3.90 -21.56
N ARG A 3 -2.21 -2.71 -21.08
CA ARG A 3 -1.98 -2.45 -19.65
C ARG A 3 -3.25 -2.69 -18.84
N ASN A 4 -3.11 -3.31 -17.67
CA ASN A 4 -4.23 -3.69 -16.81
C ASN A 4 -4.89 -2.41 -16.22
N VAL A 5 -6.19 -2.49 -15.90
CA VAL A 5 -6.90 -1.46 -15.11
C VAL A 5 -6.21 -1.21 -13.76
N GLU A 6 -5.54 -2.21 -13.20
CA GLU A 6 -4.70 -2.07 -12.01
C GLU A 6 -3.43 -1.25 -12.25
N ASP A 7 -2.79 -1.34 -13.43
CA ASP A 7 -1.67 -0.45 -13.81
C ASP A 7 -2.16 0.99 -13.95
N ARG A 8 -3.39 1.19 -14.44
CA ARG A 8 -4.01 2.53 -14.52
C ARG A 8 -4.39 3.08 -13.14
N LEU A 9 -4.73 2.23 -12.18
CA LEU A 9 -4.96 2.62 -10.79
C LEU A 9 -3.65 2.98 -10.10
N ARG A 10 -2.59 2.19 -10.35
CA ARG A 10 -1.21 2.52 -9.96
C ARG A 10 -0.82 3.86 -10.55
N ASP A 11 -1.03 4.08 -11.84
CA ASP A 11 -0.75 5.36 -12.52
C ASP A 11 -1.64 6.50 -11.99
N ALA A 12 -2.91 6.29 -11.63
CA ALA A 12 -3.76 7.32 -11.04
C ALA A 12 -3.27 7.77 -9.65
N PHE A 13 -2.62 6.88 -8.88
CA PHE A 13 -1.95 7.22 -7.63
C PHE A 13 -0.46 7.61 -7.81
N THR A 14 0.14 7.33 -8.97
CA THR A 14 1.56 7.61 -9.29
C THR A 14 1.74 8.85 -10.17
N ALA A 15 0.69 9.32 -10.85
CA ALA A 15 0.74 10.50 -11.73
C ALA A 15 1.00 11.82 -10.96
N GLY A 16 0.89 11.81 -9.63
CA GLY A 16 1.37 12.90 -8.77
C GLY A 16 2.88 12.85 -8.46
N ALA A 17 3.60 11.82 -8.92
CA ALA A 17 5.04 11.64 -8.75
C ALA A 17 5.84 11.93 -10.03
N GLU A 18 5.29 12.73 -10.96
CA GLU A 18 6.12 13.41 -11.95
C GLU A 18 7.11 14.32 -11.21
N LEU A 19 8.36 13.86 -11.17
CA LEU A 19 9.50 14.61 -10.65
C LEU A 19 9.58 15.93 -11.42
N VAL A 20 9.12 17.01 -10.80
CA VAL A 20 9.34 18.37 -11.29
C VAL A 20 10.85 18.59 -11.35
N SER A 21 11.39 18.62 -12.57
CA SER A 21 12.77 19.06 -12.85
C SER A 21 12.96 20.50 -12.38
N PRO A 22 13.88 20.79 -11.45
CA PRO A 22 14.25 22.16 -11.15
C PRO A 22 15.36 22.59 -12.12
N GLU A 23 14.99 23.04 -13.31
CA GLU A 23 15.86 23.94 -14.08
C GLU A 23 15.54 25.40 -13.72
N SER A 24 16.63 26.15 -13.49
CA SER A 24 16.69 27.60 -13.23
C SER A 24 16.56 28.07 -11.78
N LEU A 25 17.63 27.93 -10.99
CA LEU A 25 18.03 28.98 -10.06
C LEU A 25 19.56 29.14 -10.14
N GLY A 26 19.99 30.34 -10.55
CA GLY A 26 21.40 30.70 -10.72
C GLY A 26 22.20 30.68 -9.41
N PRO A 27 23.54 30.78 -9.49
CA PRO A 27 24.42 30.55 -8.35
C PRO A 27 24.27 31.67 -7.32
N VAL A 28 23.77 31.33 -6.12
CA VAL A 28 23.83 32.22 -4.95
C VAL A 28 25.16 31.98 -4.25
N ALA A 29 25.98 33.04 -4.19
CA ALA A 29 27.31 33.05 -3.59
C ALA A 29 27.28 32.73 -2.08
N VAL A 30 28.10 31.75 -1.68
CA VAL A 30 28.36 31.41 -0.27
C VAL A 30 29.38 32.39 0.31
N ARG A 31 29.02 33.07 1.40
CA ARG A 31 29.99 33.79 2.27
C ARG A 31 30.30 32.93 3.50
N PRO A 32 31.57 32.80 3.91
CA PRO A 32 31.95 32.02 5.08
C PRO A 32 31.86 32.87 6.34
N ARG A 33 31.38 32.28 7.45
CA ARG A 33 31.67 32.79 8.79
C ARG A 33 32.29 31.72 9.67
N ARG A 34 33.42 32.12 10.25
CA ARG A 34 34.36 31.38 11.09
C ARG A 34 33.74 31.02 12.44
N GLY A 35 33.93 29.75 12.83
CA GLY A 35 34.63 29.31 14.04
C GLY A 35 34.07 29.64 15.42
N LEU A 36 33.87 28.59 16.23
CA LEU A 36 34.37 28.54 17.61
C LEU A 36 34.57 27.09 18.07
N ARG A 37 35.72 26.90 18.74
CA ARG A 37 36.29 25.66 19.30
C ARG A 37 35.69 25.40 20.69
N GLY A 38 35.74 24.14 21.17
CA GLY A 38 35.89 23.90 22.62
C GLY A 38 35.29 22.63 23.24
N LEU A 39 35.96 21.49 23.02
CA LEU A 39 36.31 20.39 23.94
C LEU A 39 35.27 19.57 24.77
N PRO A 40 35.65 18.31 25.15
CA PRO A 40 34.78 17.19 25.50
C PRO A 40 34.81 16.79 26.99
N VAL A 41 33.89 15.93 27.44
CA VAL A 41 34.07 15.09 28.65
C VAL A 41 33.49 13.69 28.45
N LEU A 42 34.19 12.73 29.05
CA LEU A 42 34.18 11.27 28.95
C LEU A 42 33.00 10.53 29.64
N ALA A 43 32.71 9.34 29.08
CA ALA A 43 32.50 8.03 29.70
C ALA A 43 31.59 7.82 30.93
N ALA A 44 30.71 6.81 30.85
CA ALA A 44 30.86 5.55 31.63
C ALA A 44 29.74 4.54 31.27
N ALA A 45 30.14 3.27 31.17
CA ALA A 45 29.27 2.11 30.98
C ALA A 45 28.69 1.61 32.32
N ALA A 46 27.52 0.97 32.29
CA ALA A 46 27.14 -0.06 33.26
C ALA A 46 26.11 -1.03 32.65
N VAL A 47 26.55 -2.26 32.42
CA VAL A 47 25.73 -3.45 32.15
C VAL A 47 25.24 -3.97 33.51
N ALA A 48 23.95 -4.29 33.63
CA ALA A 48 23.44 -5.11 34.71
C ALA A 48 22.40 -6.09 34.16
N VAL A 49 22.81 -7.36 34.09
CA VAL A 49 21.97 -8.54 33.85
C VAL A 49 21.31 -8.90 35.18
N ILE A 50 19.97 -8.99 35.22
CA ILE A 50 19.26 -9.67 36.31
C ILE A 50 18.36 -10.74 35.68
N LEU A 51 18.85 -11.98 35.75
CA LEU A 51 18.03 -13.18 35.67
C LEU A 51 17.47 -13.44 37.07
N ALA A 52 16.14 -13.51 37.21
CA ALA A 52 15.51 -14.12 38.36
C ALA A 52 14.30 -14.93 37.90
N VAL A 53 14.51 -16.24 37.85
CA VAL A 53 13.46 -17.26 37.79
C VAL A 53 12.90 -17.41 39.20
N VAL A 54 11.60 -17.20 39.37
CA VAL A 54 10.87 -17.70 40.54
C VAL A 54 9.61 -18.40 40.04
N ALA A 55 9.60 -19.72 40.19
CA ALA A 55 8.42 -20.55 40.15
C ALA A 55 7.94 -20.78 41.59
N LEU A 56 6.65 -20.57 41.86
CA LEU A 56 5.69 -21.57 42.38
C LEU A 56 4.34 -20.95 42.84
N VAL A 57 3.26 -21.50 42.25
CA VAL A 57 2.01 -22.02 42.87
C VAL A 57 0.99 -21.07 43.53
N SER A 58 -0.05 -20.82 42.73
CA SER A 58 -1.51 -21.01 42.94
C SER A 58 -2.26 -20.32 44.10
N LYS A 59 -3.18 -19.43 43.71
CA LYS A 59 -4.53 -19.38 44.28
C LYS A 59 -5.53 -19.00 43.19
N GLU A 60 -6.33 -19.96 42.77
CA GLU A 60 -7.41 -19.75 41.79
C GLU A 60 -8.48 -18.85 42.38
N ILE A 61 -8.61 -17.66 41.78
CA ILE A 61 -9.85 -16.89 41.76
C ILE A 61 -10.24 -16.88 40.29
N ALA A 62 -11.32 -17.57 39.97
CA ALA A 62 -11.90 -17.59 38.64
C ALA A 62 -12.44 -16.20 38.30
N VAL A 63 -11.58 -15.38 37.66
CA VAL A 63 -12.00 -14.17 36.96
C VAL A 63 -12.53 -14.64 35.59
N PRO A 64 -13.76 -14.26 35.19
CA PRO A 64 -14.26 -14.58 33.86
C PRO A 64 -13.39 -13.85 32.82
N THR A 65 -12.55 -14.60 32.12
CA THR A 65 -11.73 -14.11 31.02
C THR A 65 -12.65 -13.66 29.88
N PRO A 66 -12.48 -12.45 29.31
CA PRO A 66 -13.16 -12.08 28.07
C PRO A 66 -12.78 -13.08 26.97
N PRO A 67 -13.70 -13.42 26.04
CA PRO A 67 -13.42 -14.41 25.02
C PRO A 67 -12.22 -13.96 24.18
N SER A 68 -11.16 -14.78 24.17
CA SER A 68 -10.04 -14.65 23.25
C SER A 68 -10.58 -14.58 21.82
N PRO A 69 -10.06 -13.70 20.95
CA PRO A 69 -10.42 -13.74 19.53
C PRO A 69 -10.07 -15.14 19.00
N SER A 70 -11.07 -15.82 18.44
CA SER A 70 -10.95 -17.17 17.93
C SER A 70 -9.75 -17.27 17.00
N VAL A 71 -8.77 -18.08 17.41
CA VAL A 71 -7.67 -18.51 16.55
C VAL A 71 -8.29 -19.18 15.34
N LEU A 72 -8.17 -18.54 14.18
CA LEU A 72 -8.57 -19.10 12.89
C LEU A 72 -7.79 -20.40 12.67
N ALA A 73 -8.47 -21.55 12.80
CA ALA A 73 -7.90 -22.86 12.50
C ALA A 73 -7.50 -22.98 11.01
N PRO A 74 -6.53 -23.85 10.65
CA PRO A 74 -6.19 -24.17 9.27
C PRO A 74 -7.39 -24.71 8.46
N SER A 75 -7.40 -24.40 7.16
CA SER A 75 -8.59 -24.17 6.32
C SER A 75 -9.32 -25.38 5.72
N ASP A 76 -10.63 -25.44 5.92
CA ASP A 76 -11.61 -25.99 4.97
C ASP A 76 -11.85 -24.99 3.82
N GLY A 77 -10.84 -24.79 2.95
CA GLY A 77 -10.92 -23.87 1.81
C GLY A 77 -11.16 -22.41 2.21
N ASN A 78 -12.10 -21.73 1.54
CA ASN A 78 -12.38 -20.30 1.74
C ASN A 78 -13.32 -20.00 2.93
N GLU A 79 -13.53 -20.94 3.86
CA GLU A 79 -14.48 -20.79 4.98
C GLU A 79 -14.15 -19.61 5.91
N ALA A 80 -12.86 -19.34 6.16
CA ALA A 80 -12.44 -18.20 6.97
C ALA A 80 -12.90 -16.86 6.35
N LEU A 81 -12.87 -16.74 5.01
CA LEU A 81 -13.35 -15.56 4.30
C LEU A 81 -14.88 -15.44 4.37
N ARG A 82 -15.61 -16.56 4.28
CA ARG A 82 -17.08 -16.59 4.47
C ARG A 82 -17.48 -16.19 5.89
N ARG A 83 -16.72 -16.64 6.88
CA ARG A 83 -16.92 -16.28 8.30
C ARG A 83 -16.70 -14.79 8.51
N LEU A 84 -15.64 -14.24 7.93
CA LEU A 84 -15.39 -12.80 7.92
C LEU A 84 -16.57 -12.04 7.29
N ALA A 85 -17.08 -12.51 6.15
CA ALA A 85 -18.26 -11.92 5.51
C ALA A 85 -19.50 -11.93 6.42
N ALA A 86 -19.76 -13.04 7.12
CA ALA A 86 -20.89 -13.16 8.05
C ALA A 86 -20.78 -12.22 9.25
N GLN A 87 -19.56 -11.97 9.74
CA GLN A 87 -19.29 -11.00 10.80
C GLN A 87 -19.49 -9.57 10.30
N VAL A 88 -18.89 -9.22 9.16
CA VAL A 88 -18.95 -7.88 8.56
C VAL A 88 -20.39 -7.46 8.25
N ALA A 89 -21.24 -8.41 7.84
CA ALA A 89 -22.66 -8.16 7.58
C ALA A 89 -23.45 -7.64 8.81
N ARG A 90 -22.93 -7.82 10.02
CA ARG A 90 -23.57 -7.41 11.28
C ARG A 90 -23.03 -6.08 11.82
N LEU A 91 -22.03 -5.50 11.16
CA LEU A 91 -21.49 -4.22 11.58
C LEU A 91 -22.48 -3.09 11.26
N PRO A 92 -22.55 -2.06 12.10
CA PRO A 92 -23.35 -0.88 11.81
C PRO A 92 -22.76 -0.10 10.63
N ASP A 93 -23.60 0.64 9.91
CA ASP A 93 -23.13 1.58 8.90
C ASP A 93 -22.28 2.69 9.53
N ASP A 94 -21.10 2.90 8.96
CA ASP A 94 -20.20 3.97 9.36
C ASP A 94 -20.72 5.36 8.95
N ARG A 95 -20.41 6.36 9.79
CA ARG A 95 -20.87 7.74 9.65
C ARG A 95 -19.70 8.70 9.57
N GLY A 96 -19.90 9.78 8.83
CA GLY A 96 -18.94 10.89 8.73
C GLY A 96 -19.15 11.69 7.45
N ALA A 97 -18.75 12.95 7.49
CA ALA A 97 -18.76 13.84 6.32
C ALA A 97 -17.72 13.45 5.26
N TYR A 98 -16.58 12.87 5.66
CA TYR A 98 -15.51 12.45 4.76
C TYR A 98 -15.10 11.02 5.05
N TRP A 99 -14.82 10.23 4.00
CA TRP A 99 -14.08 9.00 4.12
C TRP A 99 -12.61 9.28 3.89
N ARG A 100 -11.81 9.08 4.93
CA ARG A 100 -10.38 9.35 4.97
C ARG A 100 -9.62 8.04 4.82
N ARG A 101 -8.58 8.05 3.99
CA ARG A 101 -7.70 6.89 3.82
C ARG A 101 -6.28 7.34 3.57
N SER A 102 -5.33 6.83 4.37
CA SER A 102 -3.91 7.07 4.13
C SER A 102 -3.20 5.77 3.75
N LEU A 103 -2.46 5.83 2.65
CA LEU A 103 -1.76 4.75 1.98
C LEU A 103 -0.26 5.04 2.00
N VAL A 104 0.54 4.04 2.33
CA VAL A 104 1.99 4.02 2.09
C VAL A 104 2.25 3.02 0.98
N ASN A 105 2.89 3.48 -0.09
CA ASN A 105 3.32 2.66 -1.20
C ASN A 105 4.82 2.46 -1.11
N ASP A 106 5.25 1.21 -1.10
CA ASP A 106 6.65 0.83 -1.09
C ASP A 106 6.93 -0.04 -2.30
N HIS A 107 7.99 0.25 -3.06
CA HIS A 107 8.49 -0.65 -4.09
C HIS A 107 10.01 -0.74 -4.05
N LEU A 108 10.50 -1.97 -4.15
CA LEU A 108 11.92 -2.26 -4.16
C LEU A 108 12.44 -2.02 -5.57
N ILE A 109 13.54 -1.28 -5.68
CA ILE A 109 14.28 -1.10 -6.92
C ILE A 109 15.74 -1.44 -6.72
N ARG A 110 16.42 -1.76 -7.82
CA ARG A 110 17.86 -1.94 -7.85
C ARG A 110 18.53 -0.68 -8.38
N VAL A 111 19.55 -0.21 -7.67
CA VAL A 111 20.27 1.03 -7.98
C VAL A 111 21.77 0.81 -7.97
N GLN A 112 22.50 1.68 -8.66
CA GLN A 112 23.94 1.68 -8.69
C GLN A 112 24.53 3.06 -8.40
N ALA A 113 25.65 3.06 -7.67
CA ALA A 113 26.47 4.24 -7.44
C ALA A 113 27.89 3.84 -7.04
N GLY A 114 28.89 4.64 -7.44
CA GLY A 114 30.29 4.39 -7.05
C GLY A 114 30.81 3.00 -7.41
N GLY A 115 30.35 2.42 -8.53
CA GLY A 115 30.71 1.06 -8.96
C GLY A 115 30.08 -0.06 -8.12
N ARG A 116 29.10 0.24 -7.26
CA ARG A 116 28.38 -0.73 -6.44
C ARG A 116 26.90 -0.74 -6.80
N THR A 117 26.30 -1.91 -6.69
CA THR A 117 24.86 -2.12 -6.87
C THR A 117 24.25 -2.58 -5.56
N PHE A 118 23.08 -2.03 -5.23
CA PHE A 118 22.34 -2.35 -4.02
C PHE A 118 20.84 -2.10 -4.24
N ASN A 119 20.01 -2.60 -3.32
CA ASN A 119 18.58 -2.38 -3.38
C ASN A 119 18.17 -1.16 -2.56
N ALA A 120 17.13 -0.48 -3.02
CA ALA A 120 16.54 0.64 -2.32
C ALA A 120 15.01 0.56 -2.36
N TRP A 121 14.39 0.93 -1.24
CA TRP A 121 12.96 1.15 -1.15
C TRP A 121 12.64 2.56 -1.64
N VAL A 122 11.74 2.65 -2.61
CA VAL A 122 11.02 3.88 -2.92
C VAL A 122 9.72 3.83 -2.14
N SER A 123 9.56 4.78 -1.22
CA SER A 123 8.39 4.93 -0.37
C SER A 123 7.66 6.22 -0.72
N SER A 124 6.36 6.17 -0.94
CA SER A 124 5.51 7.37 -1.05
C SER A 124 4.30 7.23 -0.14
N ARG A 125 3.73 8.37 0.26
CA ARG A 125 2.53 8.41 1.09
C ARG A 125 1.46 9.23 0.39
N THR A 126 0.26 8.69 0.34
CA THR A 126 -0.91 9.41 -0.15
C THR A 126 -1.99 9.40 0.92
N GLU A 127 -2.69 10.51 1.06
CA GLU A 127 -3.87 10.62 1.90
C GLU A 127 -5.03 11.16 1.08
N LEU A 128 -6.09 10.38 1.04
CA LEU A 128 -7.30 10.65 0.29
C LEU A 128 -8.44 10.99 1.25
N TRP A 129 -9.20 12.01 0.89
CA TRP A 129 -10.41 12.42 1.56
C TRP A 129 -11.54 12.49 0.53
N LEU A 130 -12.46 11.53 0.62
CA LEU A 130 -13.66 11.47 -0.22
C LEU A 130 -14.84 12.07 0.56
N PRO A 131 -15.42 13.19 0.12
CA PRO A 131 -16.58 13.74 0.77
C PRO A 131 -17.82 12.87 0.53
N ARG A 132 -18.74 12.85 1.49
CA ARG A 132 -20.06 12.24 1.34
C ARG A 132 -20.98 13.09 0.47
N ASP A 133 -20.92 14.40 0.63
CA ASP A 133 -21.65 15.35 -0.22
C ASP A 133 -20.88 15.52 -1.53
N SER A 134 -21.52 15.20 -2.66
CA SER A 134 -20.92 15.34 -3.98
C SER A 134 -20.63 16.80 -4.38
N LYS A 135 -21.15 17.78 -3.63
CA LYS A 135 -20.83 19.20 -3.80
C LYS A 135 -19.48 19.57 -3.19
N ASP A 136 -19.00 18.80 -2.21
CA ASP A 136 -17.68 18.98 -1.65
C ASP A 136 -16.64 18.34 -2.59
N PRO A 137 -15.44 18.92 -2.70
CA PRO A 137 -14.41 18.36 -3.55
C PRO A 137 -13.68 17.20 -2.88
N VAL A 138 -13.30 16.20 -3.69
CA VAL A 138 -12.29 15.21 -3.31
C VAL A 138 -10.97 15.92 -3.02
N GLN A 139 -10.26 15.49 -1.99
CA GLN A 139 -8.95 16.03 -1.65
C GLN A 139 -7.92 14.92 -1.53
N THR A 140 -6.82 15.07 -2.26
CA THR A 140 -5.64 14.20 -2.17
C THR A 140 -4.48 14.99 -1.61
N GLN A 141 -3.70 14.38 -0.73
CA GLN A 141 -2.43 14.90 -0.22
C GLN A 141 -1.34 13.86 -0.46
N ASN A 142 -0.31 14.23 -1.21
CA ASN A 142 0.82 13.35 -1.50
C ASN A 142 2.05 13.81 -0.73
N GLY A 143 2.68 12.95 0.05
CA GLY A 143 3.95 13.24 0.73
C GLY A 143 5.15 13.15 -0.21
N GLU A 144 6.31 13.60 0.27
CA GLU A 144 7.58 13.44 -0.44
C GLU A 144 7.90 11.95 -0.67
N THR A 145 8.27 11.59 -1.89
CA THR A 145 8.80 10.26 -2.22
C THR A 145 10.22 10.13 -1.67
N VAL A 146 10.46 9.08 -0.88
CA VAL A 146 11.76 8.81 -0.26
C VAL A 146 12.37 7.56 -0.85
N LEU A 147 13.64 7.66 -1.25
CA LEU A 147 14.45 6.53 -1.67
C LEU A 147 15.50 6.24 -0.60
N ARG A 148 15.50 5.04 -0.01
CA ARG A 148 16.44 4.64 1.05
C ARG A 148 16.99 3.23 0.80
N PRO A 149 18.23 2.91 1.23
CA PRO A 149 18.75 1.55 1.14
C PRO A 149 17.81 0.54 1.82
N ALA A 150 17.62 -0.61 1.18
CA ALA A 150 16.54 -1.53 1.55
C ALA A 150 16.82 -2.33 2.82
N THR A 151 18.07 -2.76 2.98
CA THR A 151 18.54 -3.55 4.12
C THR A 151 19.80 -2.95 4.74
N PRO A 152 20.22 -3.40 5.94
CA PRO A 152 21.53 -3.03 6.49
C PRO A 152 22.71 -3.40 5.58
N ALA A 153 22.57 -4.40 4.71
CA ALA A 153 23.59 -4.75 3.73
C ALA A 153 23.66 -3.73 2.59
N ASP A 154 22.50 -3.28 2.10
CA ASP A 154 22.40 -2.23 1.08
C ASP A 154 22.91 -0.88 1.62
N GLU A 155 22.60 -0.57 2.88
CA GLU A 155 23.10 0.62 3.56
C GLU A 155 24.65 0.63 3.59
N ARG A 156 25.27 -0.51 3.92
CA ARG A 156 26.74 -0.64 3.86
C ARG A 156 27.27 -0.49 2.44
N ALA A 157 26.57 -1.00 1.43
CA ALA A 157 26.97 -0.86 0.04
C ALA A 157 26.87 0.60 -0.44
N TRP A 158 25.81 1.32 -0.05
CA TRP A 158 25.64 2.75 -0.30
C TRP A 158 26.72 3.59 0.39
N GLN A 159 27.02 3.30 1.67
CA GLN A 159 28.11 3.95 2.41
C GLN A 159 29.48 3.68 1.77
N ALA A 160 29.75 2.45 1.36
CA ALA A 160 30.98 2.08 0.67
C ALA A 160 31.09 2.66 -0.76
N ALA A 161 29.99 3.15 -1.32
CA ALA A 161 29.96 3.92 -2.57
C ALA A 161 30.19 5.44 -2.34
N GLY A 162 30.44 5.85 -1.09
CA GLY A 162 30.67 7.25 -0.71
C GLY A 162 29.41 8.01 -0.30
N SER A 163 28.32 7.31 0.05
CA SER A 163 27.03 7.90 0.44
C SER A 163 26.53 9.02 -0.50
N PRO A 164 26.52 8.81 -1.82
CA PRO A 164 26.10 9.84 -2.75
C PRO A 164 24.63 10.19 -2.54
N VAL A 165 24.29 11.46 -2.79
CA VAL A 165 22.91 11.99 -2.68
C VAL A 165 22.04 11.67 -3.91
N THR A 166 22.64 11.09 -4.95
CA THR A 166 21.96 10.63 -6.16
C THR A 166 22.49 9.25 -6.55
N VAL A 167 21.59 8.38 -7.00
CA VAL A 167 21.92 7.03 -7.48
C VAL A 167 21.30 6.81 -8.86
N GLN A 168 21.87 5.92 -9.65
CA GLN A 168 21.34 5.56 -10.96
C GLN A 168 20.43 4.33 -10.81
N ARG A 169 19.22 4.35 -11.36
CA ARG A 169 18.39 3.13 -11.45
C ARG A 169 19.09 2.11 -12.35
N VAL A 170 19.09 0.83 -11.94
CA VAL A 170 19.45 -0.29 -12.80
C VAL A 170 18.17 -0.72 -13.52
N CYS A 171 18.20 -0.69 -14.84
CA CYS A 171 17.04 -0.92 -15.70
C CYS A 171 17.32 -2.07 -16.65
N ALA A 172 16.26 -2.76 -17.06
CA ALA A 172 16.36 -3.84 -18.02
C ALA A 172 16.75 -3.30 -19.41
N PRO A 173 17.35 -4.13 -20.27
CA PRO A 173 17.58 -3.78 -21.66
C PRO A 173 16.27 -3.34 -22.36
N GLY A 174 16.29 -2.17 -23.00
CA GLY A 174 15.12 -1.64 -23.71
C GLY A 174 14.19 -0.76 -22.87
N THR A 175 14.41 -0.61 -21.56
CA THR A 175 13.75 0.43 -20.76
C THR A 175 14.07 1.80 -21.37
N LYS A 176 13.06 2.68 -21.51
CA LYS A 176 13.25 4.02 -22.09
C LYS A 176 14.18 4.84 -21.20
N GLU A 177 15.00 5.68 -21.81
CA GLU A 177 15.95 6.53 -21.08
C GLU A 177 15.26 7.45 -20.06
N ALA A 178 14.05 7.94 -20.39
CA ALA A 178 13.21 8.74 -19.49
C ALA A 178 12.79 7.98 -18.22
N ASP A 179 12.72 6.64 -18.26
CA ASP A 179 12.35 5.77 -17.14
C ASP A 179 13.59 5.24 -16.38
N CYS A 180 14.80 5.51 -16.92
CA CYS A 180 16.08 5.07 -16.36
C CYS A 180 16.95 6.25 -15.87
N VAL A 181 16.33 7.12 -15.06
CA VAL A 181 16.95 8.35 -14.59
C VAL A 181 17.77 8.18 -13.31
N LYS A 182 18.57 9.21 -13.00
CA LYS A 182 19.17 9.35 -11.67
C LYS A 182 18.11 9.77 -10.67
N LEU A 183 18.09 9.11 -9.53
CA LEU A 183 17.12 9.33 -8.46
C LEU A 183 17.83 9.95 -7.25
N PRO A 184 17.21 10.95 -6.59
CA PRO A 184 17.70 11.42 -5.31
C PRO A 184 17.55 10.30 -4.27
N ILE A 185 18.61 10.00 -3.52
CA ILE A 185 18.56 9.06 -2.40
C ILE A 185 18.68 9.84 -1.09
N ARG A 186 17.78 9.56 -0.14
CA ARG A 186 17.70 10.23 1.15
C ARG A 186 17.23 9.23 2.20
N ALA A 187 17.93 9.15 3.32
CA ALA A 187 17.52 8.29 4.42
C ALA A 187 16.22 8.77 5.10
N GLU A 188 15.91 10.06 5.04
CA GLU A 188 14.77 10.69 5.74
C GLU A 188 14.05 11.73 4.87
N THR A 189 12.75 11.95 5.13
CA THR A 189 11.98 13.07 4.55
C THR A 189 12.50 14.39 5.11
N ARG A 190 12.75 15.39 4.26
CA ARG A 190 13.26 16.68 4.74
C ARG A 190 12.17 17.69 5.00
N ASP A 191 11.07 17.62 4.26
CA ASP A 191 9.98 18.57 4.36
C ASP A 191 8.65 17.86 4.13
N CYS A 192 7.64 18.23 4.91
CA CYS A 192 6.28 17.86 4.57
C CYS A 192 5.88 18.68 3.34
N GLN A 193 5.89 18.05 2.18
CA GLN A 193 5.43 18.64 0.92
C GLN A 193 4.11 17.97 0.55
N TYR A 194 3.17 18.73 0.00
CA TYR A 194 1.90 18.18 -0.46
C TYR A 194 1.40 18.84 -1.74
N THR A 195 0.94 18.01 -2.68
CA THR A 195 0.02 18.49 -3.72
C THR A 195 -1.40 18.43 -3.16
N HIS A 196 -2.22 19.38 -3.60
CA HIS A 196 -3.64 19.44 -3.25
C HIS A 196 -4.42 19.62 -4.52
N GLU A 197 -5.16 18.58 -4.85
CA GLU A 197 -6.05 18.54 -5.99
C GLU A 197 -7.48 18.61 -5.48
N VAL A 198 -8.25 19.49 -6.11
CA VAL A 198 -9.69 19.63 -5.95
C VAL A 198 -10.25 19.34 -7.32
N THR A 199 -10.75 18.13 -7.51
CA THR A 199 -11.19 17.65 -8.82
C THR A 199 -12.71 17.75 -8.90
N PRO A 200 -13.28 18.68 -9.71
CA PRO A 200 -14.70 18.65 -10.05
C PRO A 200 -14.93 17.51 -11.06
N ASP A 201 -15.18 16.31 -10.53
CA ASP A 201 -15.64 15.10 -11.23
C ASP A 201 -15.12 14.96 -12.69
N HIS A 202 -13.84 14.62 -12.85
CA HIS A 202 -13.21 14.46 -14.18
C HIS A 202 -13.30 13.02 -14.69
N GLY A 203 -14.51 12.51 -14.86
CA GLY A 203 -14.78 11.28 -15.61
C GLY A 203 -14.04 10.01 -15.14
N PRO A 204 -14.19 8.89 -15.87
CA PRO A 204 -13.80 7.57 -15.38
C PRO A 204 -12.29 7.31 -15.26
N GLY A 205 -11.44 8.10 -15.94
CA GLY A 205 -10.03 7.77 -16.15
C GLY A 205 -9.06 8.22 -15.04
N ALA A 206 -9.46 9.18 -14.21
CA ALA A 206 -8.61 9.79 -13.17
C ALA A 206 -9.24 9.73 -11.77
N HIS A 207 -10.28 8.92 -11.58
CA HIS A 207 -11.01 8.87 -10.32
C HIS A 207 -10.24 8.05 -9.27
N PRO A 208 -10.02 8.57 -8.04
CA PRO A 208 -9.41 7.82 -6.92
C PRO A 208 -10.16 6.53 -6.55
N LEU A 209 -11.37 6.38 -7.07
CA LEU A 209 -12.24 5.23 -6.91
C LEU A 209 -12.13 4.20 -8.05
N GLY A 210 -11.24 4.36 -9.04
CA GLY A 210 -11.05 3.35 -10.10
C GLY A 210 -12.17 3.31 -11.14
N GLY A 211 -12.63 4.49 -11.55
CA GLY A 211 -13.72 4.65 -12.53
C GLY A 211 -15.12 4.44 -11.98
N TYR A 212 -15.28 4.39 -10.65
CA TYR A 212 -16.58 4.39 -9.97
C TYR A 212 -16.88 5.78 -9.39
N THR A 213 -18.14 6.18 -9.45
CA THR A 213 -18.67 7.34 -8.74
C THR A 213 -19.01 6.96 -7.29
N LEU A 214 -19.07 7.94 -6.40
CA LEU A 214 -19.49 7.70 -5.02
C LEU A 214 -20.94 7.20 -4.94
N ALA A 215 -21.80 7.66 -5.86
CA ALA A 215 -23.18 7.19 -5.96
C ALA A 215 -23.24 5.70 -6.30
N GLU A 216 -22.46 5.24 -7.28
CA GLU A 216 -22.35 3.80 -7.61
C GLU A 216 -21.84 2.99 -6.43
N ILE A 217 -20.77 3.44 -5.76
CA ILE A 217 -20.20 2.78 -4.58
C ILE A 217 -21.20 2.68 -3.43
N SER A 218 -21.98 3.74 -3.19
CA SER A 218 -22.99 3.78 -2.12
C SER A 218 -24.20 2.89 -2.43
N ALA A 219 -24.54 2.75 -3.72
CA ALA A 219 -25.67 1.98 -4.21
C ALA A 219 -25.34 0.50 -4.49
N LEU A 220 -24.14 0.03 -4.16
CA LEU A 220 -23.79 -1.38 -4.34
C LEU A 220 -24.80 -2.32 -3.68
N PRO A 221 -25.25 -3.37 -4.39
CA PRO A 221 -26.11 -4.40 -3.82
C PRO A 221 -25.45 -5.08 -2.61
N ALA A 222 -26.29 -5.43 -1.63
CA ALA A 222 -25.86 -6.08 -0.39
C ALA A 222 -26.10 -7.59 -0.37
N ASP A 223 -26.67 -8.13 -1.46
CA ASP A 223 -26.89 -9.55 -1.69
C ASP A 223 -26.04 -10.05 -2.86
N ASP A 224 -25.67 -11.33 -2.79
CA ASP A 224 -24.69 -11.93 -3.69
C ASP A 224 -25.19 -11.95 -5.15
N LYS A 225 -26.51 -12.16 -5.37
CA LYS A 225 -27.12 -12.20 -6.69
C LYS A 225 -27.12 -10.80 -7.33
N GLY A 226 -27.63 -9.81 -6.62
CA GLY A 226 -27.66 -8.43 -7.08
C GLY A 226 -26.26 -7.90 -7.37
N LEU A 227 -25.27 -8.20 -6.52
CA LEU A 227 -23.90 -7.76 -6.72
C LEU A 227 -23.28 -8.40 -7.97
N ARG A 228 -23.48 -9.71 -8.18
CA ARG A 228 -22.98 -10.41 -9.38
C ARG A 228 -23.62 -9.87 -10.66
N GLU A 229 -24.92 -9.60 -10.65
CA GLU A 229 -25.63 -8.99 -11.79
C GLU A 229 -25.12 -7.57 -12.08
N TRP A 230 -24.89 -6.78 -11.03
CA TRP A 230 -24.33 -5.44 -11.16
C TRP A 230 -22.91 -5.44 -11.77
N LEU A 231 -22.04 -6.34 -11.28
CA LEU A 231 -20.68 -6.50 -11.83
C LEU A 231 -20.71 -6.99 -13.29
N ARG A 232 -21.62 -7.92 -13.63
CA ARG A 232 -21.82 -8.38 -15.00
C ARG A 232 -22.23 -7.23 -15.92
N ALA A 233 -23.27 -6.48 -15.55
CA ALA A 233 -23.74 -5.36 -16.36
C ALA A 233 -22.63 -4.33 -16.62
N ARG A 234 -21.79 -4.07 -15.60
CA ARG A 234 -20.63 -3.19 -15.74
C ARG A 234 -19.53 -3.77 -16.64
N TRP A 235 -19.27 -5.06 -16.54
CA TRP A 235 -18.32 -5.73 -17.44
C TRP A 235 -18.80 -5.67 -18.90
N GLU A 236 -20.09 -5.94 -19.14
CA GLU A 236 -20.73 -5.86 -20.47
C GLU A 236 -20.71 -4.44 -21.06
N SER A 237 -20.80 -3.40 -20.21
CA SER A 237 -20.81 -2.01 -20.64
C SER A 237 -19.43 -1.44 -20.97
N ARG A 238 -18.33 -2.17 -20.75
CA ARG A 238 -16.98 -1.68 -21.07
C ARG A 238 -16.80 -1.63 -22.59
N GLU A 239 -16.65 -0.43 -23.14
CA GLU A 239 -16.41 -0.22 -24.57
C GLU A 239 -15.16 -0.95 -25.08
N ALA A 240 -14.12 -1.04 -24.23
CA ALA A 240 -12.94 -1.84 -24.50
C ALA A 240 -13.18 -3.29 -24.09
N LYS A 241 -13.28 -4.19 -25.07
CA LYS A 241 -13.19 -5.63 -24.83
C LYS A 241 -11.75 -5.96 -24.43
N THR A 242 -11.49 -6.05 -23.13
CA THR A 242 -10.16 -6.36 -22.58
C THR A 242 -9.73 -7.80 -22.80
N GLY A 243 -10.56 -8.63 -23.46
CA GLY A 243 -10.36 -10.08 -23.54
C GLY A 243 -10.52 -10.80 -22.19
N GLN A 244 -10.85 -10.05 -21.14
CA GLN A 244 -11.03 -10.53 -19.78
C GLN A 244 -12.38 -11.26 -19.67
N GLU A 245 -12.35 -12.46 -19.12
CA GLU A 245 -13.56 -13.23 -18.84
C GLU A 245 -14.33 -12.64 -17.65
N LEU A 246 -15.64 -12.90 -17.56
CA LEU A 246 -16.47 -12.36 -16.48
C LEU A 246 -15.96 -12.77 -15.08
N GLU A 247 -15.51 -14.01 -14.92
CA GLU A 247 -15.01 -14.50 -13.62
C GLU A 247 -13.72 -13.78 -13.18
N GLU A 248 -12.83 -13.45 -14.13
CA GLU A 248 -11.65 -12.62 -13.85
C GLU A 248 -12.07 -11.20 -13.44
N ALA A 249 -13.05 -10.61 -14.13
CA ALA A 249 -13.58 -9.30 -13.77
C ALA A 249 -14.28 -9.30 -12.39
N ILE A 250 -14.92 -10.41 -12.00
CA ILE A 250 -15.48 -10.60 -10.67
C ILE A 250 -14.36 -10.74 -9.64
N ALA A 251 -13.28 -11.47 -9.93
CA ALA A 251 -12.15 -11.61 -9.03
C ALA A 251 -11.44 -10.27 -8.75
N ASP A 252 -11.30 -9.43 -9.78
CA ASP A 252 -10.78 -8.07 -9.65
C ASP A 252 -11.63 -7.20 -8.71
N SER A 253 -12.92 -7.49 -8.53
CA SER A 253 -13.81 -6.73 -7.64
C SER A 253 -13.34 -6.67 -6.17
N HIS A 254 -12.30 -7.42 -5.78
CA HIS A 254 -11.61 -7.24 -4.51
C HIS A 254 -11.16 -5.79 -4.24
N PHE A 255 -10.92 -4.96 -5.26
CA PHE A 255 -10.58 -3.53 -5.03
C PHE A 255 -11.72 -2.78 -4.33
N LEU A 256 -12.98 -3.25 -4.41
CA LEU A 256 -14.11 -2.67 -3.69
C LEU A 256 -13.92 -2.79 -2.17
N LEU A 257 -13.15 -3.77 -1.69
CA LEU A 257 -12.81 -3.91 -0.27
C LEU A 257 -11.90 -2.76 0.22
N ALA A 258 -11.33 -1.99 -0.70
CA ALA A 258 -10.57 -0.79 -0.42
C ALA A 258 -11.44 0.49 -0.44
N MET A 259 -12.72 0.41 -0.80
CA MET A 259 -13.62 1.57 -1.04
C MET A 259 -14.56 1.84 0.14
N PRO A 260 -15.21 3.03 0.22
CA PRO A 260 -16.18 3.39 1.27
C PRO A 260 -17.54 2.70 1.12
N ILE A 261 -17.54 1.38 0.96
CA ILE A 261 -18.76 0.58 0.83
C ILE A 261 -19.37 0.26 2.20
N ARG A 262 -20.70 0.18 2.26
CA ARG A 262 -21.44 -0.23 3.46
C ARG A 262 -21.04 -1.65 3.89
N PRO A 263 -21.03 -1.97 5.20
CA PRO A 263 -20.67 -3.31 5.66
C PRO A 263 -21.49 -4.44 5.01
N ALA A 264 -22.78 -4.24 4.75
CA ALA A 264 -23.60 -5.23 4.07
C ALA A 264 -23.14 -5.51 2.62
N ALA A 265 -22.76 -4.47 1.86
CA ALA A 265 -22.19 -4.62 0.52
C ALA A 265 -20.78 -5.24 0.58
N ARG A 266 -19.97 -4.86 1.58
CA ARG A 266 -18.65 -5.47 1.81
C ARG A 266 -18.75 -6.95 2.08
N ALA A 267 -19.73 -7.37 2.89
CA ALA A 267 -20.00 -8.77 3.13
C ALA A 267 -20.39 -9.51 1.85
N ALA A 268 -21.22 -8.92 0.99
CA ALA A 268 -21.56 -9.51 -0.31
C ALA A 268 -20.32 -9.70 -1.21
N VAL A 269 -19.43 -8.70 -1.28
CA VAL A 269 -18.16 -8.81 -2.01
C VAL A 269 -17.31 -9.96 -1.46
N LEU A 270 -17.16 -10.06 -0.14
CA LEU A 270 -16.38 -11.13 0.49
C LEU A 270 -16.97 -12.52 0.23
N ARG A 271 -18.30 -12.69 0.24
CA ARG A 271 -18.95 -13.97 -0.11
C ARG A 271 -18.72 -14.33 -1.58
N LEU A 272 -18.97 -13.36 -2.46
CA LEU A 272 -18.80 -13.54 -3.90
C LEU A 272 -17.37 -13.98 -4.24
N LEU A 273 -16.36 -13.32 -3.65
CA LEU A 273 -14.95 -13.69 -3.83
C LEU A 273 -14.65 -15.07 -3.23
N ALA A 274 -15.20 -15.41 -2.06
CA ALA A 274 -15.00 -16.72 -1.44
C ALA A 274 -15.54 -17.90 -2.26
N ASP A 275 -16.50 -17.66 -3.15
CA ASP A 275 -17.06 -18.64 -4.09
C ASP A 275 -16.20 -18.86 -5.34
N LEU A 276 -15.21 -18.00 -5.60
CA LEU A 276 -14.38 -18.10 -6.80
C LEU A 276 -13.29 -19.18 -6.67
N PRO A 277 -13.03 -19.95 -7.73
CA PRO A 277 -11.93 -20.91 -7.75
C PRO A 277 -10.55 -20.23 -7.71
N THR A 278 -10.44 -18.99 -8.18
CA THR A 278 -9.22 -18.17 -8.17
C THR A 278 -8.86 -17.66 -6.78
N THR A 279 -9.79 -17.73 -5.81
CA THR A 279 -9.59 -17.26 -4.44
C THR A 279 -9.02 -18.36 -3.56
N SER A 280 -7.95 -18.04 -2.84
CA SER A 280 -7.24 -18.93 -1.92
C SER A 280 -6.93 -18.22 -0.62
N VAL A 281 -7.53 -18.67 0.48
CA VAL A 281 -7.18 -18.18 1.83
C VAL A 281 -5.85 -18.79 2.28
N ARG A 282 -4.88 -17.95 2.61
CA ARG A 282 -3.56 -18.36 3.14
C ARG A 282 -3.55 -18.48 4.66
N GLY A 283 -4.53 -17.90 5.34
CA GLY A 283 -4.66 -17.92 6.80
C GLY A 283 -4.16 -16.63 7.46
N PRO A 284 -3.91 -16.65 8.78
CA PRO A 284 -3.43 -15.48 9.51
C PRO A 284 -2.08 -14.99 9.01
N ALA A 285 -1.94 -13.67 8.85
CA ALA A 285 -0.70 -13.01 8.46
C ALA A 285 -0.51 -11.69 9.20
N LYS A 286 0.71 -11.15 9.15
CA LYS A 286 0.99 -9.77 9.52
C LYS A 286 1.20 -8.93 8.27
N ASP A 287 0.65 -7.73 8.25
CA ASP A 287 0.98 -6.74 7.22
C ASP A 287 2.36 -6.11 7.46
N PRO A 288 2.87 -5.28 6.53
CA PRO A 288 4.18 -4.64 6.72
C PRO A 288 4.27 -3.69 7.91
N LEU A 289 3.13 -3.23 8.46
CA LEU A 289 3.07 -2.45 9.71
C LEU A 289 2.97 -3.33 10.96
N GLY A 290 3.00 -4.65 10.82
CA GLY A 290 2.95 -5.62 11.91
C GLY A 290 1.55 -5.94 12.45
N ARG A 291 0.49 -5.41 11.83
CA ARG A 291 -0.92 -5.65 12.19
C ARG A 291 -1.35 -7.04 11.74
N GLY A 292 -2.10 -7.74 12.60
CA GLY A 292 -2.67 -9.05 12.26
C GLY A 292 -3.83 -8.91 11.27
N GLY A 293 -3.88 -9.82 10.29
CA GLY A 293 -4.93 -9.89 9.29
C GLY A 293 -5.13 -11.29 8.71
N LEU A 294 -6.10 -11.39 7.80
CA LEU A 294 -6.37 -12.59 7.01
C LEU A 294 -5.74 -12.44 5.62
N ALA A 295 -4.74 -13.25 5.30
CA ALA A 295 -4.13 -13.26 3.98
C ALA A 295 -4.98 -14.08 2.99
N VAL A 296 -5.25 -13.47 1.83
CA VAL A 296 -6.07 -14.02 0.76
C VAL A 296 -5.46 -13.66 -0.59
N ASP A 297 -5.32 -14.65 -1.46
CA ASP A 297 -4.93 -14.47 -2.85
C ASP A 297 -6.22 -14.58 -3.69
N PHE A 298 -6.74 -13.48 -4.24
CA PHE A 298 -8.01 -13.47 -5.01
C PHE A 298 -7.84 -13.89 -6.47
N ASN A 299 -6.63 -13.73 -7.00
CA ASN A 299 -6.25 -13.94 -8.39
C ASN A 299 -5.07 -14.93 -8.50
N LYS A 300 -5.15 -16.07 -7.80
CA LYS A 300 -4.00 -17.00 -7.60
C LYS A 300 -3.40 -17.57 -8.90
N ASP A 301 -4.18 -17.59 -9.97
CA ASP A 301 -3.82 -18.20 -11.25
C ASP A 301 -3.29 -17.17 -12.27
N ILE A 302 -3.41 -15.87 -11.95
CA ILE A 302 -2.92 -14.78 -12.82
C ILE A 302 -1.42 -14.61 -12.60
N LYS A 303 -0.65 -14.86 -13.66
CA LYS A 303 0.78 -14.53 -13.67
C LYS A 303 0.94 -13.05 -13.95
N SER A 304 1.75 -12.41 -13.13
CA SER A 304 2.18 -11.03 -13.30
C SER A 304 3.69 -10.98 -13.23
N PHE A 305 4.26 -9.98 -13.89
CA PHE A 305 5.69 -9.84 -14.07
C PHE A 305 6.07 -8.40 -13.79
N ARG A 306 7.29 -8.21 -13.28
CA ARG A 306 7.91 -6.92 -13.13
C ARG A 306 9.32 -6.90 -13.65
N GLU A 307 9.76 -5.73 -14.08
CA GLU A 307 11.19 -5.45 -14.21
C GLU A 307 11.83 -5.35 -12.82
N PHE A 308 13.02 -5.93 -12.67
CA PHE A 308 13.85 -5.74 -11.49
C PHE A 308 15.34 -5.84 -11.82
N GLY A 309 16.06 -4.74 -11.68
CA GLY A 309 17.47 -4.72 -12.04
C GLY A 309 17.65 -4.81 -13.55
N GLU A 310 18.48 -5.76 -13.99
CA GLU A 310 18.73 -6.01 -15.41
C GLU A 310 17.71 -6.99 -16.02
N ASP A 311 16.88 -7.62 -15.19
CA ASP A 311 15.85 -8.57 -15.63
C ASP A 311 14.56 -7.84 -15.98
N ASP A 312 14.00 -8.16 -17.15
CA ASP A 312 12.76 -7.62 -17.69
C ASP A 312 11.51 -8.37 -17.20
N GLU A 313 11.63 -9.65 -16.87
CA GLU A 313 10.52 -10.49 -16.39
C GLU A 313 10.87 -11.23 -15.10
N VAL A 314 10.44 -10.68 -13.95
CA VAL A 314 10.42 -11.37 -12.66
C VAL A 314 8.98 -11.67 -12.27
N THR A 315 8.65 -12.94 -12.11
CA THR A 315 7.32 -13.42 -11.71
C THR A 315 6.93 -12.83 -10.34
N GLU A 316 5.66 -12.49 -10.17
CA GLU A 316 5.11 -11.93 -8.93
C GLU A 316 4.02 -12.82 -8.31
N ASP A 317 4.02 -12.90 -6.97
CA ASP A 317 2.95 -13.47 -6.17
C ASP A 317 2.23 -12.34 -5.40
N HIS A 318 0.91 -12.22 -5.57
CA HIS A 318 0.10 -11.17 -4.93
C HIS A 318 -0.74 -11.72 -3.78
N THR A 319 -0.63 -11.08 -2.61
CA THR A 319 -1.43 -11.40 -1.44
C THR A 319 -2.11 -10.15 -0.89
N THR A 320 -3.42 -10.23 -0.68
CA THR A 320 -4.19 -9.21 0.04
C THR A 320 -4.33 -9.60 1.50
N ILE A 321 -4.08 -8.67 2.42
CA ILE A 321 -4.25 -8.85 3.86
C ILE A 321 -5.46 -8.05 4.31
N LEU A 322 -6.49 -8.74 4.80
CA LEU A 322 -7.74 -8.15 5.24
C LEU A 322 -7.75 -7.89 6.75
N ASN A 323 -8.43 -6.82 7.15
CA ASN A 323 -8.75 -6.52 8.53
C ASN A 323 -9.78 -7.55 9.04
N PRO A 324 -9.48 -8.34 10.07
CA PRO A 324 -10.38 -9.39 10.55
C PRO A 324 -11.61 -8.84 11.27
N SER A 325 -11.64 -7.54 11.58
CA SER A 325 -12.76 -6.88 12.25
C SER A 325 -13.71 -6.21 11.25
N THR A 326 -13.18 -5.58 10.19
CA THR A 326 -13.96 -4.76 9.24
C THR A 326 -14.08 -5.36 7.85
N GLY A 327 -13.23 -6.32 7.49
CA GLY A 327 -13.14 -6.86 6.12
C GLY A 327 -12.53 -5.90 5.10
N GLU A 328 -11.97 -4.78 5.54
CA GLU A 328 -11.23 -3.84 4.68
C GLU A 328 -9.82 -4.36 4.38
N ILE A 329 -9.24 -3.88 3.28
CA ILE A 329 -7.83 -4.19 2.97
C ILE A 329 -6.91 -3.39 3.91
N LEU A 330 -6.08 -4.12 4.68
CA LEU A 330 -4.96 -3.55 5.44
C LEU A 330 -3.74 -3.33 4.56
N ALA A 331 -3.42 -4.32 3.71
CA ALA A 331 -2.31 -4.24 2.78
C ALA A 331 -2.53 -5.11 1.54
N LYS A 332 -1.91 -4.72 0.44
CA LYS A 332 -1.55 -5.60 -0.68
C LYS A 332 -0.04 -5.78 -0.65
N VAL A 333 0.42 -7.01 -0.80
CA VAL A 333 1.84 -7.36 -0.78
C VAL A 333 2.15 -8.15 -2.04
N THR A 334 3.14 -7.67 -2.77
CA THR A 334 3.69 -8.33 -3.94
C THR A 334 5.04 -8.92 -3.57
N LYS A 335 5.19 -10.23 -3.77
CA LYS A 335 6.43 -10.97 -3.51
C LYS A 335 7.03 -11.47 -4.80
N ALA A 336 8.34 -11.66 -4.82
CA ALA A 336 9.00 -12.31 -5.94
C ALA A 336 8.61 -13.80 -6.02
N GLY A 337 8.03 -14.22 -7.15
CA GLY A 337 7.69 -15.63 -7.43
C GLY A 337 8.91 -16.49 -7.76
N GLU A 338 10.03 -15.85 -8.11
CA GLU A 338 11.32 -16.47 -8.40
C GLU A 338 12.49 -15.67 -7.81
N SER A 339 13.69 -16.25 -7.83
CA SER A 339 14.89 -15.58 -7.37
C SER A 339 15.62 -14.95 -8.55
N THR A 340 16.03 -13.70 -8.39
CA THR A 340 17.00 -13.05 -9.28
C THR A 340 18.07 -12.29 -8.49
N VAL A 341 19.00 -11.64 -9.18
CA VAL A 341 20.12 -10.90 -8.61
C VAL A 341 19.62 -9.79 -7.68
N GLY A 342 19.74 -10.05 -6.38
CA GLY A 342 19.32 -9.14 -5.33
C GLY A 342 17.82 -9.14 -5.05
N LEU A 343 17.06 -10.15 -5.47
CA LEU A 343 15.69 -10.34 -5.03
C LEU A 343 15.43 -11.82 -4.88
N SER A 344 15.24 -12.27 -3.63
CA SER A 344 15.03 -13.69 -3.37
C SER A 344 13.56 -14.06 -3.57
N LYS A 345 13.28 -15.28 -4.03
CA LYS A 345 11.92 -15.82 -4.04
C LYS A 345 11.24 -15.64 -2.68
N GLY A 346 10.02 -15.13 -2.67
CA GLY A 346 9.21 -14.85 -1.50
C GLY A 346 9.52 -13.53 -0.78
N GLU A 347 10.58 -12.82 -1.18
CA GLU A 347 10.91 -11.49 -0.67
C GLU A 347 9.87 -10.48 -1.14
N ILE A 348 9.48 -9.55 -0.26
CA ILE A 348 8.54 -8.48 -0.60
C ILE A 348 9.23 -7.55 -1.59
N ALA A 349 8.61 -7.42 -2.76
CA ALA A 349 9.11 -6.63 -3.87
C ALA A 349 8.33 -5.30 -3.97
N ALA A 350 7.06 -5.30 -3.56
CA ALA A 350 6.25 -4.10 -3.38
C ALA A 350 5.17 -4.30 -2.32
N SER A 351 4.68 -3.21 -1.74
CA SER A 351 3.50 -3.23 -0.87
C SER A 351 2.72 -1.92 -0.93
N GLU A 352 1.40 -2.05 -0.87
CA GLU A 352 0.46 -0.96 -0.62
C GLU A 352 -0.12 -1.18 0.78
N VAL A 353 0.09 -0.24 1.71
CA VAL A 353 -0.29 -0.42 3.11
C VAL A 353 -1.14 0.73 3.60
N TRP A 354 -2.38 0.42 3.99
CA TRP A 354 -3.31 1.42 4.51
C TRP A 354 -3.09 1.64 5.99
N THR A 355 -2.76 2.86 6.40
CA THR A 355 -2.49 3.18 7.80
C THR A 355 -3.75 3.04 8.67
N SER A 356 -3.59 3.10 10.00
CA SER A 356 -4.70 3.09 10.96
C SER A 356 -5.67 4.27 10.81
N VAL A 357 -5.28 5.31 10.05
CA VAL A 357 -6.09 6.47 9.74
C VAL A 357 -6.95 6.16 8.50
N THR A 358 -7.89 5.23 8.67
CA THR A 358 -8.84 4.82 7.64
C THR A 358 -10.24 4.79 8.21
N GLY A 359 -11.21 5.35 7.49
CA GLY A 359 -12.63 5.29 7.86
C GLY A 359 -13.37 6.62 7.66
N TRP A 360 -14.66 6.60 7.96
CA TRP A 360 -15.48 7.80 7.96
C TRP A 360 -15.18 8.69 9.17
N THR A 361 -15.15 10.00 8.94
CA THR A 361 -14.90 11.02 9.95
C THR A 361 -15.64 12.32 9.64
N ASP A 362 -15.96 13.08 10.67
CA ASP A 362 -16.44 14.47 10.55
C ASP A 362 -15.29 15.49 10.57
N ASP A 363 -14.05 15.03 10.78
CA ASP A 363 -12.88 15.85 10.59
C ASP A 363 -12.82 16.35 9.15
N ARG A 364 -12.48 17.63 9.00
CA ARG A 364 -12.22 18.21 7.69
C ARG A 364 -10.77 17.95 7.30
N PRO A 365 -10.47 17.84 5.99
CA PRO A 365 -9.10 17.81 5.50
C PRO A 365 -8.40 19.08 5.97
N LYS A 366 -7.45 18.94 6.89
CA LYS A 366 -6.61 20.05 7.33
C LYS A 366 -5.48 20.19 6.33
N ARG A 367 -5.15 21.42 5.95
CA ARG A 367 -3.84 21.68 5.35
C ARG A 367 -2.79 21.24 6.36
N PRO A 368 -1.86 20.36 6.00
CA PRO A 368 -0.78 19.98 6.90
C PRO A 368 -0.02 21.23 7.33
N GLY A 369 0.04 21.50 8.65
CA GLY A 369 0.71 22.68 9.19
C GLY A 369 2.22 22.59 8.95
N ASN A 370 2.85 23.71 8.56
CA ASN A 370 4.28 23.80 8.21
C ASN A 370 4.70 22.99 6.97
N CYS A 371 3.74 22.57 6.15
CA CYS A 371 4.01 21.83 4.93
C CYS A 371 3.98 22.75 3.71
N ARG A 372 4.98 22.65 2.84
CA ARG A 372 5.04 23.43 1.61
C ARG A 372 4.12 22.80 0.57
N ARG A 373 3.14 23.56 0.08
CA ARG A 373 2.38 23.16 -1.12
C ARG A 373 3.32 23.21 -2.33
N LEU A 374 3.39 22.14 -3.10
CA LEU A 374 4.12 22.09 -4.36
C LEU A 374 3.30 22.70 -5.50
#